data_AF-A0A538PLA8-F1
#
_entry.id   AF-A0A538PLA8-F1
#
_cell.length_a   1.000
_cell.length_b   1.000
_cell.length_c   1.000
_cell.angle_alpha   90.00
_cell.angle_beta   90.00
_cell.angle_gamma   90.00
#
_symmetry.space_group_name_H-M   'P 1'
#
loop_
_entity.id
_entity.type
_entity.pdbx_description
1 polymer ?
#
loop_
_entity_poly.entity_id
_entity_poly.type
_entity_poly.pdbx_seq_one_letter_code
_entity_poly.pdbx_strand_id
1 'polypeptide(L)'
;MTARTPSPGTRGTELAALEARYNEQRVLAEGAILGERRAALARLAMIAMFGVVTNLEGKSEAVRTVIGLVYTVFAVVTILVLRRLKGGDPRRALWRPLILMVVDFSLITTMALLDVTHGEPFSPGQHAIATAIVMSFAVARTSLVHVIGSVVLALISYALASGQGGQLRSHVTVFVMGGYVVLGFMIGITNRAVHHMFTGLRQRDNLTRFLPRQVAERVIKHGPKALAPIEREITVLFSDIRGFTGMSEGMGPTEVLTMLDDY
;
A
#
# COMPACT_ATOMS: atom_id res chain seq x y z
N MET A 1 38.65 12.94 25.10
CA MET A 1 37.92 12.72 23.84
C MET A 1 36.46 13.12 24.09
N THR A 2 36.16 14.42 23.99
CA THR A 2 34.83 14.98 24.28
C THR A 2 33.96 14.89 23.04
N ALA A 3 32.92 14.05 23.09
CA ALA A 3 31.92 13.93 22.04
C ALA A 3 31.24 15.29 21.82
N ARG A 4 31.45 15.88 20.62
CA ARG A 4 30.68 17.05 20.19
C ARG A 4 29.21 16.64 20.09
N THR A 5 28.36 17.26 20.91
CA THR A 5 26.92 17.26 20.72
C THR A 5 26.59 17.82 19.33
N PRO A 6 25.72 17.18 18.54
CA PRO A 6 25.37 17.68 17.21
C PRO A 6 24.75 19.08 17.33
N SER A 7 25.20 20.03 16.50
CA SER A 7 24.64 21.39 16.53
C SER A 7 23.16 21.34 16.13
N PRO A 8 22.30 22.19 16.73
CA PRO A 8 20.93 22.31 16.27
C PRO A 8 20.94 22.67 14.79
N GLY A 9 20.15 21.96 13.99
CA GLY A 9 20.05 22.20 12.55
C GLY A 9 19.66 23.65 12.27
N THR A 10 20.13 24.21 11.17
CA THR A 10 19.66 25.54 10.75
C THR A 10 18.16 25.46 10.44
N ARG A 11 17.43 26.58 10.59
CA ARG A 11 15.99 26.63 10.24
C ARG A 11 15.69 26.03 8.85
N GLY A 12 16.60 26.22 7.88
CA GLY A 12 16.47 25.63 6.54
C GLY A 12 16.52 24.09 6.55
N THR A 13 17.39 23.47 7.36
CA THR A 13 17.42 22.01 7.49
C THR A 13 16.18 21.45 8.20
N GLU A 14 15.63 22.17 9.18
CA GLU A 14 14.38 21.77 9.83
C GLU A 14 13.17 21.88 8.88
N LEU A 15 13.07 22.98 8.11
CA LEU A 15 12.04 23.17 7.09
C LEU A 15 12.11 22.10 6.00
N ALA A 16 13.30 21.79 5.49
CA ALA A 16 13.50 20.74 4.50
C ALA A 16 13.10 19.36 5.05
N ALA A 17 13.41 19.07 6.33
CA ALA A 17 13.00 17.83 6.97
C ALA A 17 11.47 17.74 7.16
N LEU A 18 10.82 18.84 7.52
CA LEU A 18 9.35 18.92 7.63
C LEU A 18 8.67 18.71 6.27
N GLU A 19 9.18 19.38 5.23
CA GLU A 19 8.66 19.26 3.86
C GLU A 19 8.85 17.84 3.31
N ALA A 20 9.99 17.22 3.56
CA ALA A 20 10.24 15.82 3.21
C ALA A 20 9.23 14.87 3.87
N ARG A 21 8.96 15.04 5.17
CA ARG A 21 7.93 14.25 5.90
C ARG A 21 6.53 14.48 5.35
N TYR A 22 6.19 15.73 5.02
CA TYR A 22 4.89 16.05 4.44
C TYR A 22 4.71 15.41 3.06
N ASN A 23 5.74 15.48 2.21
CA ASN A 23 5.76 14.85 0.90
C ASN A 23 5.66 13.32 1.00
N GLU A 24 6.38 12.70 1.94
CA GLU A 24 6.29 11.26 2.21
C GLU A 24 4.87 10.86 2.62
N GLN A 25 4.24 11.59 3.56
CA GLN A 25 2.87 11.33 3.99
C GLN A 25 1.87 11.47 2.84
N ARG A 26 2.05 12.45 1.95
CA ARG A 26 1.21 12.60 0.75
C ARG A 26 1.37 11.41 -0.21
N VAL A 27 2.60 10.96 -0.46
CA VAL A 27 2.85 9.79 -1.32
C VAL A 27 2.21 8.53 -0.73
N LEU A 28 2.32 8.33 0.58
CA LEU A 28 1.67 7.20 1.27
C LEU A 28 0.13 7.30 1.18
N ALA A 29 -0.43 8.50 1.34
CA ALA A 29 -1.87 8.73 1.22
C ALA A 29 -2.40 8.48 -0.20
N GLU A 30 -1.66 8.91 -1.22
CA GLU A 30 -1.97 8.62 -2.63
C GLU A 30 -1.88 7.13 -2.93
N GLY A 31 -0.84 6.46 -2.43
CA GLY A 31 -0.68 5.01 -2.52
C GLY A 31 -1.85 4.24 -1.89
N ALA A 32 -2.34 4.69 -0.74
CA ALA A 32 -3.50 4.09 -0.08
C ALA A 32 -4.78 4.22 -0.92
N ILE A 33 -5.02 5.38 -1.57
CA ILE A 33 -6.18 5.57 -2.46
C ILE A 33 -6.08 4.65 -3.69
N LEU A 34 -4.89 4.51 -4.28
CA LEU A 34 -4.63 3.57 -5.38
C LEU A 34 -4.92 2.13 -4.94
N GLY A 35 -4.49 1.76 -3.74
CA GLY A 35 -4.80 0.48 -3.11
C GLY A 35 -6.30 0.22 -3.00
N GLU A 36 -7.05 1.19 -2.48
CA GLU A 36 -8.51 1.09 -2.35
C GLU A 36 -9.23 0.96 -3.70
N ARG A 37 -8.77 1.64 -4.74
CA ARG A 37 -9.34 1.49 -6.09
C ARG A 37 -9.19 0.07 -6.62
N ARG A 38 -8.05 -0.59 -6.35
CA ARG A 38 -7.81 -2.00 -6.72
C ARG A 38 -8.68 -2.93 -5.90
N ALA A 39 -8.75 -2.73 -4.58
CA ALA A 39 -9.61 -3.50 -3.68
C ALA A 39 -11.11 -3.39 -4.07
N ALA A 40 -11.55 -2.22 -4.53
CA ALA A 40 -12.93 -2.01 -4.95
C ALA A 40 -13.32 -2.86 -6.18
N LEU A 41 -12.40 -3.13 -7.11
CA LEU A 41 -12.64 -4.06 -8.22
C LEU A 41 -12.74 -5.51 -7.72
N ALA A 42 -11.85 -5.90 -6.82
CA ALA A 42 -11.90 -7.24 -6.22
C ALA A 42 -13.18 -7.45 -5.40
N ARG A 43 -13.71 -6.41 -4.76
CA ARG A 43 -15.01 -6.43 -4.08
C ARG A 43 -16.16 -6.75 -5.04
N LEU A 44 -16.19 -6.18 -6.25
CA LEU A 44 -17.21 -6.52 -7.24
C LEU A 44 -17.15 -8.01 -7.64
N ALA A 45 -15.94 -8.53 -7.86
CA ALA A 45 -15.75 -9.94 -8.17
C ALA A 45 -16.23 -10.84 -7.02
N MET A 46 -15.93 -10.47 -5.78
CA MET A 46 -16.40 -11.15 -4.58
C MET A 46 -17.94 -11.16 -4.48
N ILE A 47 -18.59 -10.03 -4.76
CA ILE A 47 -20.05 -9.91 -4.75
C ILE A 47 -20.68 -10.83 -5.80
N ALA A 48 -20.15 -10.80 -7.03
CA ALA A 48 -20.64 -11.65 -8.11
C ALA A 48 -20.50 -13.14 -7.73
N MET A 49 -19.35 -13.53 -7.17
CA MET A 49 -19.11 -14.89 -6.69
C MET A 49 -20.11 -15.30 -5.60
N PHE A 50 -20.33 -14.48 -4.55
CA PHE A 50 -21.32 -14.81 -3.52
C PHE A 50 -22.74 -14.88 -4.06
N GLY A 51 -23.10 -13.99 -5.00
CA GLY A 51 -24.39 -14.02 -5.67
C GLY A 51 -24.61 -15.35 -6.41
N VAL A 52 -23.60 -15.82 -7.15
CA VAL A 52 -23.66 -17.11 -7.86
C VAL A 52 -23.79 -18.28 -6.87
N VAL A 53 -22.95 -18.32 -5.83
CA VAL A 53 -22.99 -19.39 -4.82
C VAL A 53 -24.35 -19.45 -4.12
N THR A 54 -24.88 -18.31 -3.70
CA THR A 54 -26.18 -18.24 -3.00
C THR A 54 -27.33 -18.73 -3.90
N ASN A 55 -27.30 -18.41 -5.20
CA ASN A 55 -28.30 -18.89 -6.15
C ASN A 55 -28.16 -20.41 -6.39
N LEU A 56 -26.94 -20.94 -6.52
CA LEU A 56 -26.70 -22.36 -6.74
C LEU A 56 -27.09 -23.23 -5.55
N GLU A 57 -26.87 -22.75 -4.32
CA GLU A 57 -27.28 -23.46 -3.11
C GLU A 57 -28.81 -23.47 -2.90
N GLY A 58 -29.58 -22.76 -3.74
CA GLY A 58 -31.04 -22.66 -3.58
C GLY A 58 -31.48 -21.91 -2.32
N LYS A 59 -30.54 -21.30 -1.59
CA LYS A 59 -30.78 -20.52 -0.37
C LYS A 59 -31.32 -19.11 -0.69
N SER A 60 -32.32 -19.05 -1.57
CA SER A 60 -32.98 -17.81 -1.96
C SER A 60 -33.97 -17.40 -0.88
N GLU A 61 -33.46 -16.65 0.10
CA GLU A 61 -34.26 -16.02 1.14
C GLU A 61 -34.27 -14.51 0.95
N ALA A 62 -35.41 -13.86 1.19
CA ALA A 62 -35.57 -12.41 1.03
C ALA A 62 -34.49 -11.62 1.80
N VAL A 63 -34.12 -12.07 3.00
CA VAL A 63 -33.11 -11.41 3.84
C VAL A 63 -31.71 -11.44 3.20
N ARG A 64 -31.27 -12.60 2.68
CA ARG A 64 -29.97 -12.74 2.01
C ARG A 64 -29.89 -11.91 0.74
N THR A 65 -30.96 -11.91 -0.05
CA THR A 65 -31.06 -11.09 -1.26
C THR A 65 -30.98 -9.59 -0.92
N VAL A 66 -31.68 -9.15 0.13
CA VAL A 66 -31.62 -7.75 0.58
C VAL A 66 -30.22 -7.37 1.04
N ILE A 67 -29.55 -8.20 1.85
CA ILE A 67 -28.17 -7.92 2.31
C ILE A 67 -27.21 -7.86 1.12
N GLY A 68 -27.30 -8.81 0.18
CA GLY A 68 -26.51 -8.81 -1.04
C GLY A 68 -26.72 -7.55 -1.89
N LEU A 69 -27.98 -7.10 -2.02
CA LEU A 69 -28.32 -5.89 -2.76
C LEU A 69 -27.78 -4.62 -2.08
N VAL A 70 -27.95 -4.51 -0.76
CA VAL A 70 -27.41 -3.39 0.05
C VAL A 70 -25.89 -3.32 -0.10
N TYR A 71 -25.20 -4.45 -0.01
CA TYR A 71 -23.75 -4.48 -0.16
C TYR A 71 -23.29 -4.20 -1.60
N THR A 72 -24.08 -4.60 -2.60
CA THR A 72 -23.84 -4.23 -4.01
C THR A 72 -23.92 -2.73 -4.21
N VAL A 73 -24.97 -2.09 -3.68
CA VAL A 73 -25.13 -0.62 -3.71
C VAL A 73 -23.94 0.05 -3.02
N PHE A 74 -23.56 -0.42 -1.83
CA PHE A 74 -22.41 0.08 -1.09
C PHE A 74 -21.10 -0.03 -1.91
N ALA A 75 -20.85 -1.16 -2.58
CA ALA A 75 -19.66 -1.36 -3.39
C ALA A 75 -19.62 -0.43 -4.61
N VAL A 76 -20.76 -0.24 -5.29
CA VAL A 76 -20.88 0.67 -6.43
C VAL A 76 -20.65 2.12 -5.97
N VAL A 77 -21.29 2.55 -4.89
CA VAL A 77 -21.09 3.89 -4.30
C VAL A 77 -19.62 4.10 -3.92
N THR A 78 -18.99 3.11 -3.29
CA THR A 78 -17.57 3.15 -2.92
C THR A 78 -16.68 3.36 -4.14
N ILE A 79 -16.93 2.66 -5.25
CA ILE A 79 -16.19 2.84 -6.51
C ILE A 79 -16.38 4.26 -7.05
N LEU A 80 -17.61 4.76 -7.09
CA LEU A 80 -17.91 6.11 -7.60
C LEU A 80 -17.21 7.19 -6.76
N VAL A 81 -17.25 7.06 -5.43
CA VAL A 81 -16.57 7.98 -4.50
C VAL A 81 -15.05 7.92 -4.69
N LEU A 82 -14.46 6.72 -4.73
CA LEU A 82 -13.01 6.53 -4.91
C LEU A 82 -12.51 7.03 -6.28
N ARG A 83 -13.33 6.99 -7.32
CA ARG A 83 -13.02 7.57 -8.64
C ARG A 83 -13.02 9.11 -8.62
N ARG A 84 -13.90 9.73 -7.83
CA ARG A 84 -14.01 11.21 -7.74
C ARG A 84 -12.96 11.85 -6.84
N LEU A 85 -12.37 11.08 -5.92
CA LEU A 85 -11.33 11.59 -5.02
C LEU A 85 -10.01 11.84 -5.77
N LYS A 86 -9.53 13.09 -5.72
CA LYS A 86 -8.21 13.53 -6.18
C LYS A 86 -7.44 14.10 -4.98
N GLY A 87 -6.20 13.66 -4.79
CA GLY A 87 -5.35 14.07 -3.66
C GLY A 87 -5.66 13.33 -2.36
N GLY A 88 -4.59 12.87 -1.69
CA GLY A 88 -4.66 12.10 -0.44
C GLY A 88 -4.35 12.97 0.78
N ASP A 89 -5.37 13.24 1.58
CA ASP A 89 -5.18 13.81 2.91
C ASP A 89 -4.75 12.66 3.88
N PRO A 90 -3.58 12.72 4.55
CA PRO A 90 -3.00 11.58 5.26
C PRO A 90 -3.91 10.96 6.33
N ARG A 91 -4.67 11.80 7.05
CA ARG A 91 -5.62 11.31 8.06
C ARG A 91 -6.73 10.48 7.44
N ARG A 92 -7.30 10.95 6.33
CA ARG A 92 -8.41 10.27 5.63
C ARG A 92 -7.97 8.97 4.98
N ALA A 93 -6.71 8.89 4.57
CA ALA A 93 -6.11 7.68 4.00
C ALA A 93 -5.98 6.53 5.02
N LEU A 94 -5.87 6.83 6.33
CA LEU A 94 -5.87 5.82 7.38
C LEU A 94 -7.28 5.31 7.69
N TRP A 95 -8.24 6.23 7.87
CA TRP A 95 -9.59 5.89 8.35
C TRP A 95 -10.50 5.24 7.29
N ARG A 96 -10.45 5.69 6.03
CA ARG A 96 -11.36 5.19 4.98
C ARG A 96 -11.21 3.67 4.75
N PRO A 97 -9.99 3.11 4.59
CA PRO A 97 -9.80 1.67 4.45
C PRO A 97 -10.33 0.85 5.63
N LEU A 98 -10.21 1.39 6.85
CA LEU A 98 -10.69 0.72 8.07
C LEU A 98 -12.21 0.59 8.06
N ILE A 99 -12.93 1.64 7.68
CA ILE A 99 -14.40 1.61 7.57
C ILE A 99 -14.82 0.58 6.53
N LEU A 100 -14.22 0.61 5.33
CA LEU A 100 -14.54 -0.34 4.26
C LEU A 100 -14.27 -1.79 4.70
N MET A 101 -13.15 -2.02 5.39
CA MET A 101 -12.79 -3.33 5.92
C MET A 101 -13.81 -3.85 6.94
N VAL A 102 -14.26 -3.00 7.87
CA VAL A 102 -15.31 -3.37 8.84
C VAL A 102 -16.58 -3.79 8.11
N VAL A 103 -16.98 -3.06 7.07
CA VAL A 103 -18.17 -3.42 6.28
C VAL A 103 -17.97 -4.75 5.55
N ASP A 104 -16.83 -4.96 4.91
CA ASP A 104 -16.50 -6.21 4.19
C ASP A 104 -16.56 -7.44 5.13
N PHE A 105 -15.97 -7.33 6.33
CA PHE A 105 -16.04 -8.39 7.34
C PHE A 105 -17.45 -8.58 7.89
N SER A 106 -18.18 -7.48 8.16
CA SER A 106 -19.55 -7.56 8.67
C SER A 106 -20.49 -8.33 7.74
N LEU A 107 -20.31 -8.20 6.42
CA LEU A 107 -21.07 -8.97 5.44
C LEU A 107 -20.79 -10.47 5.60
N ILE A 108 -19.51 -10.86 5.61
CA ILE A 108 -19.11 -12.27 5.69
C ILE A 108 -19.59 -12.89 7.00
N THR A 109 -19.43 -12.16 8.12
CA THR A 109 -19.93 -12.62 9.42
C THR A 109 -21.46 -12.75 9.39
N THR A 110 -22.18 -11.78 8.86
CA THR A 110 -23.65 -11.81 8.82
C THR A 110 -24.18 -12.95 7.95
N MET A 111 -23.57 -13.20 6.78
CA MET A 111 -23.95 -14.34 5.94
C MET A 111 -23.76 -15.68 6.65
N ALA A 112 -22.62 -15.85 7.33
CA ALA A 112 -22.35 -17.08 8.07
C ALA A 112 -23.26 -17.25 9.30
N LEU A 113 -23.60 -16.15 9.99
CA LEU A 113 -24.56 -16.18 11.09
C LEU A 113 -25.96 -16.54 10.59
N LEU A 114 -26.37 -16.02 9.43
CA LEU A 114 -27.65 -16.35 8.81
C LEU A 114 -27.75 -17.82 8.43
N ASP A 115 -26.67 -18.45 7.96
CA ASP A 115 -26.68 -19.91 7.74
C ASP A 115 -27.00 -20.64 9.04
N VAL A 116 -26.26 -20.34 10.12
CA VAL A 116 -26.44 -21.00 11.41
C VAL A 116 -27.83 -20.76 12.02
N THR A 117 -28.35 -19.53 11.95
CA THR A 117 -29.68 -19.21 12.52
C THR A 117 -30.82 -19.90 11.78
N HIS A 118 -30.64 -20.21 10.50
CA HIS A 118 -31.63 -20.94 9.70
C HIS A 118 -31.48 -22.47 9.80
N GLY A 119 -30.60 -22.95 10.69
CA GLY A 119 -30.39 -24.38 10.94
C GLY A 119 -29.43 -25.04 9.95
N GLU A 120 -28.80 -24.27 9.05
CA GLU A 120 -27.73 -24.79 8.18
C GLU A 120 -26.45 -24.96 9.00
N PRO A 121 -25.68 -26.04 8.79
CA PRO A 121 -24.41 -26.23 9.48
C PRO A 121 -23.42 -25.14 9.05
N PHE A 122 -22.73 -24.54 10.03
CA PHE A 122 -21.63 -23.64 9.73
C PHE A 122 -20.58 -24.36 8.88
N SER A 123 -20.23 -23.77 7.72
CA SER A 123 -19.20 -24.25 6.80
C SER A 123 -17.88 -23.53 7.04
N PRO A 124 -16.91 -24.15 7.74
CA PRO A 124 -15.63 -23.52 8.05
C PRO A 124 -14.85 -23.09 6.81
N GLY A 125 -14.89 -23.92 5.76
CA GLY A 125 -14.14 -23.69 4.53
C GLY A 125 -14.65 -22.47 3.74
N GLN A 126 -15.96 -22.31 3.61
CA GLN A 126 -16.55 -21.18 2.90
C GLN A 126 -16.23 -19.86 3.60
N HIS A 127 -16.38 -19.82 4.94
CA HIS A 127 -16.04 -18.63 5.72
C HIS A 127 -14.52 -18.33 5.68
N ALA A 128 -13.69 -19.38 5.70
CA ALA A 128 -12.24 -19.24 5.59
C ALA A 128 -11.79 -18.59 4.28
N ILE A 129 -12.31 -19.07 3.16
CA ILE A 129 -11.98 -18.54 1.83
C ILE A 129 -12.52 -17.11 1.69
N ALA A 130 -13.77 -16.86 2.09
CA ALA A 130 -14.37 -15.53 2.10
C ALA A 130 -13.49 -14.50 2.84
N THR A 131 -13.08 -14.86 4.05
CA THR A 131 -12.22 -14.05 4.90
C THR A 131 -10.84 -13.83 4.28
N ALA A 132 -10.22 -14.89 3.73
CA ALA A 132 -8.93 -14.78 3.07
C ALA A 132 -8.97 -13.83 1.86
N ILE A 133 -10.08 -13.81 1.10
CA ILE A 133 -10.25 -12.86 0.00
C ILE A 133 -10.31 -11.42 0.53
N VAL A 134 -11.06 -11.14 1.61
CA VAL A 134 -11.07 -9.79 2.23
C VAL A 134 -9.70 -9.42 2.79
N MET A 135 -9.01 -10.34 3.46
CA MET A 135 -7.65 -10.12 3.95
C MET A 135 -6.68 -9.80 2.81
N SER A 136 -6.87 -10.40 1.63
CA SER A 136 -6.04 -10.12 0.45
C SER A 136 -6.13 -8.64 0.02
N PHE A 137 -7.21 -7.93 0.36
CA PHE A 137 -7.32 -6.49 0.08
C PHE A 137 -6.29 -5.68 0.87
N ALA A 138 -5.79 -6.20 2.01
CA ALA A 138 -4.70 -5.59 2.74
C ALA A 138 -3.36 -5.65 1.98
N VAL A 139 -3.18 -6.53 1.00
CA VAL A 139 -2.01 -6.53 0.09
C VAL A 139 -1.94 -5.24 -0.71
N ALA A 140 -3.10 -4.70 -1.12
CA ALA A 140 -3.16 -3.45 -1.87
C ALA A 140 -2.84 -2.21 -0.99
N ARG A 141 -2.76 -2.36 0.34
CA ARG A 141 -2.60 -1.28 1.31
C ARG A 141 -1.18 -1.31 1.90
N THR A 142 -0.44 -0.21 1.82
CA THR A 142 0.96 -0.16 2.30
C THR A 142 1.11 -0.02 3.82
N SER A 143 0.03 0.24 4.56
CA SER A 143 0.10 0.48 6.01
C SER A 143 -0.07 -0.81 6.83
N LEU A 144 0.82 -1.00 7.81
CA LEU A 144 0.75 -2.12 8.76
C LEU A 144 -0.54 -2.11 9.59
N VAL A 145 -1.12 -0.93 9.85
CA VAL A 145 -2.37 -0.80 10.61
C VAL A 145 -3.51 -1.53 9.91
N HIS A 146 -3.55 -1.49 8.57
CA HIS A 146 -4.60 -2.16 7.81
C HIS A 146 -4.41 -3.68 7.80
N VAL A 147 -3.16 -4.16 7.77
CA VAL A 147 -2.87 -5.59 7.87
C VAL A 147 -3.29 -6.12 9.25
N ILE A 148 -2.84 -5.48 10.32
CA ILE A 148 -3.21 -5.84 11.70
C ILE A 148 -4.73 -5.80 11.89
N GLY A 149 -5.37 -4.71 11.45
CA GLY A 149 -6.82 -4.57 11.52
C GLY A 149 -7.55 -5.71 10.79
N SER A 150 -7.07 -6.13 9.62
CA SER A 150 -7.69 -7.21 8.84
C SER A 150 -7.55 -8.56 9.54
N VAL A 151 -6.41 -8.84 10.17
CA VAL A 151 -6.20 -10.06 10.98
C VAL A 151 -7.14 -10.06 12.18
N VAL A 152 -7.20 -8.96 12.93
CA VAL A 152 -8.08 -8.85 14.11
C VAL A 152 -9.54 -9.07 13.73
N LEU A 153 -10.02 -8.42 12.66
CA LEU A 153 -11.40 -8.61 12.19
C LEU A 153 -11.65 -10.01 11.63
N ALA A 154 -10.68 -10.64 10.97
CA ALA A 154 -10.78 -12.03 10.51
C ALA A 154 -10.94 -13.00 11.68
N LEU A 155 -10.13 -12.82 12.73
CA LEU A 155 -10.21 -13.62 13.95
C LEU A 155 -11.55 -13.43 14.64
N ILE A 156 -12.02 -12.18 14.77
CA ILE A 156 -13.33 -11.88 15.38
C ILE A 156 -14.47 -12.48 14.55
N SER A 157 -14.48 -12.25 13.22
CA SER A 157 -15.51 -12.76 12.30
C SER A 157 -15.65 -14.27 12.40
N TYR A 158 -14.52 -14.99 12.33
CA TYR A 158 -14.53 -16.44 12.36
C TYR A 158 -14.87 -16.99 13.75
N ALA A 159 -14.39 -16.37 14.83
CA ALA A 159 -14.75 -16.75 16.19
C ALA A 159 -16.26 -16.59 16.46
N LEU A 160 -16.87 -15.51 15.98
CA LEU A 160 -18.31 -15.28 16.11
C LEU A 160 -19.12 -16.33 15.34
N ALA A 161 -18.76 -16.58 14.07
CA ALA A 161 -19.48 -17.53 13.22
C ALA A 161 -19.33 -18.98 13.71
N SER A 162 -18.10 -19.40 14.03
CA SER A 162 -17.82 -20.75 14.56
C SER A 162 -18.40 -20.95 15.96
N GLY A 163 -18.44 -19.90 16.79
CA GLY A 163 -19.03 -19.93 18.12
C GLY A 163 -20.53 -20.20 18.10
N GLN A 164 -21.26 -19.49 17.24
CA GLN A 164 -22.68 -19.74 17.03
C GLN A 164 -22.94 -21.11 16.42
N GLY A 165 -22.08 -21.56 15.51
CA GLY A 165 -22.15 -22.91 14.93
C GLY A 165 -21.74 -24.05 15.88
N GLY A 166 -21.36 -23.76 17.14
CA GLY A 166 -20.93 -24.76 18.12
C GLY A 166 -19.57 -25.42 17.85
N GLN A 167 -18.80 -24.92 16.87
CA GLN A 167 -17.54 -25.52 16.40
C GLN A 167 -16.29 -24.84 16.98
N LEU A 168 -16.44 -23.98 17.99
CA LEU A 168 -15.35 -23.15 18.52
C LEU A 168 -14.13 -23.96 19.02
N ARG A 169 -14.38 -25.14 19.62
CA ARG A 169 -13.34 -26.03 20.16
C ARG A 169 -12.82 -27.06 19.14
N SER A 170 -13.27 -26.98 17.90
CA SER A 170 -12.81 -27.89 16.84
C SER A 170 -11.36 -27.61 16.45
N HIS A 171 -10.62 -28.67 16.12
CA HIS A 171 -9.27 -28.56 15.54
C HIS A 171 -9.27 -27.71 14.26
N VAL A 172 -10.35 -27.76 13.48
CA VAL A 172 -10.53 -26.93 12.27
C VAL A 172 -10.53 -25.44 12.62
N THR A 173 -11.18 -25.06 13.72
CA THR A 173 -11.23 -23.65 14.16
C THR A 173 -9.84 -23.14 14.55
N VAL A 174 -9.07 -23.93 15.30
CA VAL A 174 -7.70 -23.57 15.67
C VAL A 174 -6.82 -23.45 14.41
N PHE A 175 -6.97 -24.37 13.46
CA PHE A 175 -6.22 -24.35 12.20
C PHE A 175 -6.53 -23.09 11.37
N VAL A 176 -7.80 -22.74 11.17
CA VAL A 176 -8.18 -21.56 10.36
C VAL A 176 -7.73 -20.26 11.04
N MET A 177 -7.93 -20.14 12.35
CA MET A 177 -7.51 -18.95 13.10
C MET A 177 -5.98 -18.78 13.08
N GLY A 178 -5.23 -19.86 13.27
CA GLY A 178 -3.78 -19.86 13.09
C GLY A 178 -3.38 -19.50 11.66
N GLY A 179 -4.11 -20.01 10.68
CA GLY A 179 -3.93 -19.71 9.26
C GLY A 179 -4.08 -18.21 8.95
N TYR A 180 -5.03 -17.50 9.55
CA TYR A 180 -5.16 -16.05 9.38
C TYR A 180 -3.99 -15.27 9.96
N VAL A 181 -3.45 -15.70 11.11
CA VAL A 181 -2.26 -15.06 11.69
C VAL A 181 -1.07 -15.24 10.76
N VAL A 182 -0.86 -16.45 10.24
CA VAL A 182 0.22 -16.74 9.26
C VAL A 182 0.02 -15.95 7.97
N LEU A 183 -1.20 -15.92 7.43
CA LEU A 183 -1.54 -15.17 6.22
C LEU A 183 -1.30 -13.66 6.42
N GLY A 184 -1.74 -13.10 7.55
CA GLY A 184 -1.51 -11.70 7.90
C GLY A 184 -0.03 -11.37 8.06
N PHE A 185 0.74 -12.27 8.68
CA PHE A 185 2.19 -12.13 8.78
C PHE A 185 2.88 -12.14 7.41
N MET A 186 2.48 -13.05 6.52
CA MET A 186 2.97 -13.09 5.13
C MET A 186 2.63 -11.82 4.37
N ILE A 187 1.38 -11.34 4.42
CA ILE A 187 0.97 -10.07 3.81
C ILE A 187 1.81 -8.92 4.35
N GLY A 188 2.06 -8.88 5.66
CA GLY A 188 2.90 -7.86 6.29
C GLY A 188 4.34 -7.87 5.78
N ILE A 189 4.96 -9.06 5.68
CA ILE A 189 6.32 -9.22 5.13
C ILE A 189 6.36 -8.77 3.67
N THR A 190 5.41 -9.23 2.85
CA THR A 190 5.36 -8.88 1.43
C THR A 190 5.20 -7.37 1.24
N ASN A 191 4.26 -6.74 1.96
CA ASN A 191 4.05 -5.29 1.87
C ASN A 191 5.31 -4.51 2.26
N ARG A 192 6.01 -4.95 3.30
CA ARG A 192 7.28 -4.33 3.73
C ARG A 192 8.39 -4.53 2.70
N ALA A 193 8.53 -5.73 2.15
CA ALA A 193 9.52 -6.02 1.10
C ALA A 193 9.28 -5.17 -0.15
N VAL A 194 8.03 -5.13 -0.63
CA VAL A 194 7.62 -4.31 -1.78
C VAL A 194 7.91 -2.83 -1.52
N HIS A 195 7.55 -2.32 -0.34
CA HIS A 195 7.84 -0.94 0.04
C HIS A 195 9.35 -0.64 0.00
N HIS A 196 10.18 -1.49 0.59
CA HIS A 196 11.63 -1.35 0.56
C HIS A 196 12.22 -1.38 -0.87
N MET A 197 11.70 -2.25 -1.74
CA MET A 197 12.13 -2.31 -3.14
C MET A 197 11.79 -1.00 -3.88
N PHE A 198 10.57 -0.48 -3.71
CA PHE A 198 10.16 0.79 -4.33
C PHE A 198 10.99 1.97 -3.82
N THR A 199 11.24 2.06 -2.51
CA THR A 199 12.08 3.14 -1.95
C THR A 199 13.51 3.06 -2.48
N GLY A 200 14.07 1.85 -2.58
CA GLY A 200 15.42 1.64 -3.12
C GLY A 200 15.53 2.01 -4.60
N LEU A 201 14.53 1.62 -5.41
CA LEU A 201 14.46 1.99 -6.83
C LEU A 201 14.36 3.50 -7.01
N ARG A 202 13.48 4.17 -6.26
CA ARG A 202 13.31 5.62 -6.34
C ARG A 202 14.54 6.39 -5.88
N GLN A 203 15.21 5.93 -4.82
CA GLN A 203 16.47 6.52 -4.37
C GLN A 203 17.55 6.37 -5.43
N ARG A 204 17.64 5.20 -6.06
CA ARG A 204 18.59 4.95 -7.15
C ARG A 204 18.35 5.87 -8.34
N ASP A 205 17.12 5.91 -8.83
CA ASP A 205 16.71 6.73 -9.97
C ASP A 205 17.03 8.22 -9.74
N ASN A 206 16.69 8.74 -8.57
CA ASN A 206 17.01 10.11 -8.18
C ASN A 206 18.52 10.40 -8.14
N LEU A 207 19.34 9.49 -7.60
CA LEU A 207 20.79 9.71 -7.51
C LEU A 207 21.47 9.61 -8.88
N THR A 208 21.04 8.67 -9.74
CA THR A 208 21.63 8.48 -11.06
C THR A 208 21.36 9.64 -12.02
N ARG A 209 20.38 10.49 -11.73
CA ARG A 209 20.13 11.72 -12.49
C ARG A 209 21.21 12.80 -12.30
N PHE A 210 21.91 12.79 -11.16
CA PHE A 210 22.89 13.82 -10.78
C PHE A 210 24.31 13.27 -10.61
N LEU A 211 24.46 11.97 -10.47
CA LEU A 211 25.74 11.31 -10.23
C LEU A 211 25.97 10.20 -11.27
N PRO A 212 27.22 9.99 -11.72
CA PRO A 212 27.56 8.81 -12.49
C PRO A 212 27.12 7.54 -11.76
N ARG A 213 26.62 6.54 -12.50
CA ARG A 213 26.03 5.31 -11.96
C ARG A 213 26.89 4.64 -10.87
N GLN A 214 28.20 4.57 -11.10
CA GLN A 214 29.16 3.96 -10.17
C GLN A 214 29.23 4.70 -8.82
N VAL A 215 29.08 6.03 -8.84
CA VAL A 215 29.07 6.86 -7.63
C VAL A 215 27.73 6.71 -6.91
N ALA A 216 26.61 6.76 -7.65
CA ALA A 216 25.28 6.57 -7.08
C ALA A 216 25.15 5.21 -6.36
N GLU A 217 25.61 4.12 -6.97
CA GLU A 217 25.59 2.79 -6.36
C GLU A 217 26.45 2.72 -5.08
N ARG A 218 27.62 3.39 -5.09
CA ARG A 218 28.50 3.48 -3.93
C ARG A 218 27.84 4.22 -2.78
N VAL A 219 27.17 5.34 -3.06
CA VAL A 219 26.42 6.15 -2.09
C VAL A 219 25.25 5.36 -1.49
N ILE A 220 24.50 4.61 -2.30
CA ILE A 220 23.37 3.79 -1.83
C ILE A 220 23.86 2.68 -0.90
N LYS A 221 24.98 2.03 -1.23
CA LYS A 221 25.50 0.89 -0.46
C LYS A 221 26.19 1.30 0.85
N HIS A 222 26.96 2.39 0.84
CA HIS A 222 27.80 2.79 1.97
C HIS A 222 27.31 4.06 2.69
N GLY A 223 26.19 4.62 2.24
CA GLY A 223 25.64 5.86 2.78
C GLY A 223 26.53 7.08 2.48
N PRO A 224 26.37 8.19 3.21
CA PRO A 224 27.15 9.42 3.00
C PRO A 224 28.67 9.20 3.11
N LYS A 225 29.10 8.19 3.87
CA LYS A 225 30.53 7.83 4.02
C LYS A 225 31.18 7.37 2.71
N ALA A 226 30.40 6.99 1.70
CA ALA A 226 30.94 6.62 0.39
C ALA A 226 31.61 7.78 -0.37
N LEU A 227 31.27 9.01 0.01
CA LEU A 227 31.84 10.25 -0.51
C LEU A 227 32.90 10.84 0.44
N ALA A 228 33.47 10.01 1.31
CA ALA A 228 34.60 10.45 2.13
C ALA A 228 35.73 10.96 1.21
N PRO A 229 36.32 12.13 1.51
CA PRO A 229 37.44 12.65 0.73
C PRO A 229 38.56 11.62 0.67
N ILE A 230 39.08 11.38 -0.53
CA ILE A 230 40.28 10.58 -0.75
C ILE A 230 41.32 11.43 -1.46
N GLU A 231 42.58 11.25 -1.11
CA GLU A 231 43.70 11.84 -1.82
C GLU A 231 44.13 10.90 -2.95
N ARG A 232 44.19 11.41 -4.18
CA ARG A 232 44.58 10.63 -5.35
C ARG A 232 45.21 11.56 -6.37
N GLU A 233 46.35 11.16 -6.92
CA GLU A 233 46.98 11.84 -8.05
C GLU A 233 46.13 11.63 -9.30
N ILE A 234 45.68 12.74 -9.91
CA ILE A 234 44.85 12.76 -11.11
C ILE A 234 45.35 13.85 -12.06
N THR A 235 45.24 13.61 -13.37
CA THR A 235 45.43 14.64 -14.39
C THR A 235 44.07 15.23 -14.76
N VAL A 236 43.91 16.55 -14.65
CA VAL A 236 42.66 17.25 -14.97
C VAL A 236 42.86 18.08 -16.24
N LEU A 237 41.98 17.90 -17.22
CA LEU A 237 41.93 18.74 -18.42
C LEU A 237 40.81 19.78 -18.25
N PHE A 238 41.12 21.04 -18.50
CA PHE A 238 40.14 22.11 -18.62
C PHE A 238 40.03 22.50 -20.10
N SER A 239 38.81 22.54 -20.62
CA SER A 239 38.50 22.99 -21.98
C SER A 239 37.27 23.88 -21.93
N ASP A 240 37.26 24.96 -22.71
CA ASP A 240 36.16 25.91 -22.80
C ASP A 240 35.95 26.31 -24.26
N ILE A 241 34.72 26.69 -24.60
CA ILE A 241 34.34 27.07 -25.96
C ILE A 241 34.68 28.54 -26.17
N ARG A 242 35.59 28.82 -27.10
CA ARG A 242 36.00 30.19 -27.42
C ARG A 242 34.82 31.00 -27.95
N GLY A 243 34.57 32.15 -27.34
CA GLY A 243 33.51 33.07 -27.80
C GLY A 243 32.08 32.60 -27.47
N PHE A 244 31.93 31.64 -26.55
CA PHE A 244 30.63 31.08 -26.16
C PHE A 244 29.57 32.15 -25.89
N THR A 245 29.90 33.19 -25.10
CA THR A 245 28.95 34.27 -24.76
C THR A 245 28.37 34.93 -26.01
N GLY A 246 29.23 35.38 -26.93
CA GLY A 246 28.78 36.04 -28.16
C GLY A 246 28.02 35.13 -29.12
N MET A 247 28.32 33.83 -29.14
CA MET A 247 27.53 32.85 -29.90
C MET A 247 26.15 32.65 -29.26
N SER A 248 26.09 32.50 -27.93
CA SER A 248 24.85 32.20 -27.20
C SER A 248 23.84 33.35 -27.19
N GLU A 249 24.30 34.60 -27.29
CA GLU A 249 23.44 35.80 -27.28
C GLU A 249 22.42 35.83 -28.44
N GLY A 250 22.74 35.20 -29.57
CA GLY A 250 21.86 35.12 -30.74
C GLY A 250 21.05 33.83 -30.88
N MET A 251 21.25 32.84 -29.99
CA MET A 251 20.68 31.50 -30.11
C MET A 251 19.46 31.31 -29.19
N GLY A 252 18.49 30.52 -29.64
CA GLY A 252 17.41 30.06 -28.76
C GLY A 252 17.92 29.07 -27.69
N PRO A 253 17.28 28.97 -26.51
CA PRO A 253 17.72 28.07 -25.43
C PRO A 253 17.91 26.62 -25.86
N THR A 254 17.07 26.11 -26.77
CA THR A 254 17.16 24.75 -27.30
C THR A 254 18.35 24.59 -28.25
N GLU A 255 18.66 25.61 -29.06
CA GLU A 255 19.78 25.58 -30.00
C GLU A 255 21.14 25.62 -29.26
N VAL A 256 21.22 26.40 -28.18
CA VAL A 256 22.40 26.40 -27.29
C VAL A 256 22.60 25.02 -26.68
N LEU A 257 21.53 24.37 -26.21
CA LEU A 257 21.62 23.01 -25.67
C LEU A 257 22.10 22.00 -26.72
N THR A 258 21.57 22.05 -27.94
CA THR A 258 22.03 21.16 -29.02
C THR A 258 23.51 21.38 -29.34
N MET A 259 23.99 22.62 -29.40
CA MET A 259 25.41 22.91 -29.61
C MET A 259 26.29 22.39 -28.45
N LEU A 260 25.81 22.48 -27.21
CA LEU A 260 26.52 21.95 -26.04
C LEU A 260 26.52 20.41 -25.99
N ASP A 261 25.46 19.76 -26.46
CA ASP A 261 25.38 18.30 -26.53
C ASP A 261 26.29 17.73 -27.64
N ASP A 262 26.52 18.48 -28.72
CA ASP A 262 27.41 18.11 -29.84
C ASP A 262 28.91 18.27 -29.53
N TYR A 263 29.26 19.07 -28.51
CA TYR A 263 30.64 19.36 -28.07
C TYR A 263 31.12 18.40 -26.98
#